data_AF-A0A512MDW1-F1
#
_entry.id   AF-A0A512MDW1-F1
#
_cell.length_a   1.000
_cell.length_b   1.000
_cell.length_c   1.000
_cell.angle_alpha   90.00
_cell.angle_beta   90.00
_cell.angle_gamma   90.00
#
_symmetry.space_group_name_H-M   'P 1'
#
loop_
_entity.id
_entity.type
_entity.pdbx_description
1 polymer ?
#
loop_
_entity_poly.entity_id
_entity_poly.type
_entity_poly.pdbx_seq_one_letter_code
_entity_poly.pdbx_strand_id
1 'polypeptide(L)'
;MTRAILILLLSTLSAFAGDAAWPGVKFSEIRAYAWPDDKSTEAVILDGMALKEGCINPDGAVLTPEQTTALIAAVTGKHPDYPVAACHIPHNAFVFYDAGKKPVAFVEICFGCSNHRITADGSAENLDLVAIAKIFDAHKLPMGEYRDLVAFKKHFDDLQKMAKEAANDK
;
A
#
# COMPACT_ATOMS: atom_id res chain seq x y z
N MET A 1 -37.18 -42.99 -5.16
CA MET A 1 -35.71 -43.07 -5.02
C MET A 1 -35.11 -41.91 -5.80
N THR A 2 -34.78 -40.80 -5.14
CA THR A 2 -34.19 -39.63 -5.81
C THR A 2 -33.12 -39.07 -4.89
N ARG A 3 -31.87 -39.14 -5.33
CA ARG A 3 -30.67 -38.84 -4.55
C ARG A 3 -30.47 -37.33 -4.44
N ALA A 4 -30.30 -36.81 -3.23
CA ALA A 4 -29.84 -35.46 -2.98
C ALA A 4 -28.30 -35.41 -3.16
N ILE A 5 -27.82 -34.52 -4.02
CA ILE A 5 -26.40 -34.22 -4.20
C ILE A 5 -26.06 -33.02 -3.32
N LEU A 6 -25.35 -33.26 -2.23
CA LEU A 6 -24.84 -32.24 -1.32
C LEU A 6 -23.48 -31.78 -1.86
N ILE A 7 -23.43 -30.57 -2.43
CA ILE A 7 -22.17 -29.94 -2.88
C ILE A 7 -21.53 -29.29 -1.65
N LEU A 8 -20.50 -29.95 -1.10
CA LEU A 8 -19.64 -29.39 -0.07
C LEU A 8 -18.68 -28.38 -0.73
N LEU A 9 -18.95 -27.08 -0.59
CA LEU A 9 -18.01 -26.01 -0.90
C LEU A 9 -16.89 -26.04 0.16
N LEU A 10 -15.81 -26.77 -0.11
CA LEU A 10 -14.57 -26.66 0.67
C LEU A 10 -14.00 -25.25 0.48
N SER A 11 -14.29 -24.39 1.46
CA SER A 11 -13.66 -23.08 1.59
C SER A 11 -12.20 -23.30 1.92
N THR A 12 -11.30 -23.02 0.99
CA THR A 12 -9.86 -23.03 1.23
C THR A 12 -9.52 -21.87 2.16
N LEU A 13 -9.56 -22.13 3.47
CA LEU A 13 -8.91 -21.30 4.48
C LEU A 13 -7.41 -21.30 4.19
N SER A 14 -6.95 -20.32 3.43
CA SER A 14 -5.53 -19.97 3.38
C SER A 14 -5.19 -19.31 4.72
N ALA A 15 -4.92 -20.14 5.71
CA ALA A 15 -4.42 -19.70 7.00
C ALA A 15 -2.94 -19.31 6.82
N PHE A 16 -2.68 -18.04 6.51
CA PHE A 16 -1.38 -17.43 6.82
C PHE A 16 -1.30 -17.26 8.34
N ALA A 17 -1.03 -18.35 9.05
CA ALA A 17 -0.62 -18.33 10.45
C ALA A 17 0.90 -18.30 10.51
N GLY A 18 1.51 -17.21 10.02
CA GLY A 18 2.88 -16.85 10.37
C GLY A 18 2.86 -15.97 11.61
N ASP A 19 3.65 -16.30 12.63
CA ASP A 19 3.91 -15.40 13.75
C ASP A 19 4.33 -14.03 13.18
N ALA A 20 3.63 -12.95 13.56
CA ALA A 20 3.72 -11.67 12.88
C ALA A 20 5.15 -11.08 12.94
N ALA A 21 5.91 -11.14 11.84
CA ALA A 21 7.20 -10.44 11.77
C ALA A 21 6.98 -8.92 11.61
N TRP A 22 6.02 -8.52 10.78
CA TRP A 22 5.56 -7.15 10.58
C TRP A 22 4.09 -7.25 10.09
N PRO A 23 3.13 -6.42 10.55
CA PRO A 23 3.26 -5.18 11.32
C PRO A 23 3.26 -5.35 12.85
N GLY A 24 3.65 -6.52 13.38
CA GLY A 24 3.66 -6.78 14.83
C GLY A 24 2.28 -7.01 15.46
N VAL A 25 1.21 -6.93 14.65
CA VAL A 25 -0.16 -7.26 15.02
C VAL A 25 -0.72 -8.31 14.05
N LYS A 26 -1.62 -9.18 14.55
CA LYS A 26 -2.26 -10.19 13.71
C LYS A 26 -3.22 -9.53 12.73
N PHE A 27 -3.13 -9.90 11.47
CA PHE A 27 -4.08 -9.52 10.42
C PHE A 27 -4.47 -10.75 9.60
N SER A 28 -5.57 -10.66 8.86
CA SER A 28 -6.11 -11.71 7.99
C SER A 28 -6.19 -11.30 6.52
N GLU A 29 -6.25 -10.00 6.25
CA GLU A 29 -6.21 -9.46 4.89
C GLU A 29 -5.59 -8.05 4.87
N ILE A 30 -5.18 -7.62 3.67
CA ILE A 30 -4.75 -6.26 3.39
C ILE A 30 -5.58 -5.75 2.22
N ARG A 31 -6.03 -4.50 2.30
CA ARG A 31 -6.75 -3.84 1.22
C ARG A 31 -6.04 -2.57 0.79
N ALA A 32 -5.95 -2.36 -0.52
CA ALA A 32 -5.45 -1.13 -1.12
C ALA A 32 -6.59 -0.15 -1.40
N TYR A 33 -6.38 1.11 -1.08
CA TYR A 33 -7.33 2.21 -1.23
C TYR A 33 -6.69 3.36 -1.99
N ALA A 34 -7.47 4.01 -2.84
CA ALA A 34 -7.05 5.18 -3.59
C ALA A 34 -8.11 6.29 -3.50
N TRP A 35 -7.64 7.53 -3.45
CA TRP A 35 -8.46 8.73 -3.52
C TRP A 35 -8.20 9.47 -4.85
N PRO A 36 -9.14 10.30 -5.31
CA PRO A 36 -8.93 11.16 -6.48
C PRO A 36 -7.72 12.05 -6.29
N ASP A 37 -7.02 12.33 -7.39
CA ASP A 37 -5.97 13.35 -7.42
C ASP A 37 -6.57 14.72 -7.11
N ASP A 38 -6.28 15.21 -5.92
CA ASP A 38 -6.66 16.52 -5.44
C ASP A 38 -5.47 17.21 -4.76
N LYS A 39 -5.68 18.45 -4.32
CA LYS A 39 -4.64 19.21 -3.61
C LYS A 39 -4.76 19.09 -2.09
N SER A 40 -5.50 18.11 -1.58
CA SER A 40 -5.75 17.94 -0.16
C SER A 40 -4.52 17.35 0.53
N THR A 41 -3.94 18.10 1.46
CA THR A 41 -2.85 17.62 2.33
C THR A 41 -3.35 16.80 3.51
N GLU A 42 -4.66 16.54 3.58
CA GLU A 42 -5.25 15.79 4.68
C GLU A 42 -4.89 14.31 4.56
N ALA A 43 -4.61 13.69 5.70
CA ALA A 43 -4.50 12.25 5.83
C ALA A 43 -5.70 11.52 5.20
N VAL A 44 -5.46 10.38 4.57
CA VAL A 44 -6.53 9.52 4.03
C VAL A 44 -6.91 8.40 5.00
N ILE A 45 -6.03 8.10 5.95
CA ILE A 45 -6.36 7.31 7.15
C ILE A 45 -6.46 8.25 8.35
N LEU A 46 -7.68 8.42 8.85
CA LEU A 46 -8.02 9.32 9.94
C LEU A 46 -7.85 8.65 11.32
N ASP A 47 -8.06 9.44 12.37
CA ASP A 47 -8.06 8.95 13.75
C ASP A 47 -9.02 7.77 13.91
N GLY A 48 -8.58 6.76 14.68
CA GLY A 48 -9.32 5.50 14.82
C GLY A 48 -9.25 4.58 13.59
N MET A 49 -8.34 4.83 12.64
CA MET A 49 -8.18 4.07 11.39
C MET A 49 -9.40 4.13 10.45
N ALA A 50 -10.17 5.22 10.54
CA ALA A 50 -11.26 5.48 9.60
C ALA A 50 -10.70 5.92 8.23
N LEU A 51 -11.36 5.52 7.16
CA LEU A 51 -11.04 6.01 5.81
C LEU A 51 -11.63 7.41 5.64
N LYS A 52 -10.86 8.32 5.05
CA LYS A 52 -11.39 9.61 4.57
C LYS A 52 -12.47 9.38 3.52
N GLU A 53 -13.51 10.22 3.51
CA GLU A 53 -14.55 10.21 2.49
C GLU A 53 -13.98 10.41 1.08
N GLY A 54 -14.73 9.95 0.07
CA GLY A 54 -14.35 10.11 -1.34
C GLY A 54 -13.35 9.07 -1.85
N CYS A 55 -13.10 7.99 -1.10
CA CYS A 55 -12.31 6.86 -1.59
C CYS A 55 -12.93 6.29 -2.88
N ILE A 56 -12.12 6.13 -3.94
CA ILE A 56 -12.57 5.67 -5.25
C ILE A 56 -13.14 4.25 -5.16
N ASN A 57 -12.53 3.43 -4.33
CA ASN A 57 -12.89 2.05 -4.09
C ASN A 57 -13.19 1.82 -2.60
N PRO A 58 -14.42 2.12 -2.12
CA PRO A 58 -14.73 2.08 -0.68
C PRO A 58 -14.58 0.68 -0.06
N ASP A 59 -14.75 -0.38 -0.86
CA ASP A 59 -14.53 -1.75 -0.41
C ASP A 59 -13.06 -2.13 -0.34
N GLY A 60 -12.15 -1.36 -0.95
CA GLY A 60 -10.74 -1.66 -1.05
C GLY A 60 -10.42 -2.85 -1.98
N ALA A 61 -9.24 -2.83 -2.59
CA ALA A 61 -8.77 -3.94 -3.41
C ALA A 61 -8.00 -4.95 -2.53
N VAL A 62 -8.53 -6.16 -2.38
CA VAL A 62 -7.90 -7.21 -1.55
C VAL A 62 -6.60 -7.68 -2.20
N LEU A 63 -5.51 -7.68 -1.44
CA LEU A 63 -4.22 -8.18 -1.92
C LEU A 63 -4.20 -9.71 -2.01
N THR A 64 -3.58 -10.22 -3.06
CA THR A 64 -3.20 -11.65 -3.13
C THR A 64 -2.04 -11.93 -2.17
N PRO A 65 -1.79 -13.21 -1.81
CA PRO A 65 -0.65 -13.56 -0.96
C PRO A 65 0.71 -13.08 -1.48
N GLU A 66 0.91 -13.13 -2.80
CA GLU A 66 2.13 -12.65 -3.46
C GLU A 66 2.26 -11.14 -3.32
N GLN A 67 1.16 -10.40 -3.47
CA GLN A 67 1.12 -8.95 -3.27
C GLN A 67 1.32 -8.57 -1.80
N THR A 68 0.75 -9.32 -0.85
CA THR A 68 0.99 -9.16 0.59
C THR A 68 2.48 -9.31 0.89
N THR A 69 3.11 -10.37 0.38
CA THR A 69 4.55 -10.60 0.56
C THR A 69 5.37 -9.47 -0.06
N ALA A 70 5.02 -9.04 -1.27
CA ALA A 70 5.70 -7.94 -1.95
C ALA A 70 5.55 -6.61 -1.19
N LEU A 71 4.36 -6.30 -0.66
CA LEU A 71 4.13 -5.11 0.14
C LEU A 71 4.97 -5.13 1.42
N ILE A 72 4.96 -6.24 2.16
CA ILE A 72 5.73 -6.36 3.40
C ILE A 72 7.22 -6.19 3.09
N ALA A 73 7.75 -6.81 2.03
CA ALA A 73 9.13 -6.62 1.62
C ALA A 73 9.45 -5.19 1.15
N ALA A 74 8.47 -4.48 0.56
CA ALA A 74 8.64 -3.11 0.11
C ALA A 74 8.64 -2.08 1.25
N VAL A 75 7.94 -2.38 2.34
CA VAL A 75 7.83 -1.47 3.50
C VAL A 75 8.75 -1.85 4.67
N THR A 76 9.42 -2.99 4.57
CA THR A 76 10.44 -3.44 5.50
C THR A 76 11.77 -3.64 4.77
N GLY A 77 12.88 -3.80 5.51
CA GLY A 77 14.19 -4.04 4.91
C GLY A 77 14.98 -2.78 4.59
N LYS A 78 15.92 -2.87 3.64
CA LYS A 78 16.80 -1.77 3.22
C LYS A 78 16.56 -1.45 1.76
N HIS A 79 16.19 -0.22 1.48
CA HIS A 79 15.90 0.28 0.14
C HIS A 79 16.83 1.43 -0.22
N PRO A 80 17.08 1.69 -1.51
CA PRO A 80 17.89 2.83 -1.92
C PRO A 80 17.29 4.16 -1.47
N ASP A 81 18.14 5.11 -1.13
CA ASP A 81 17.71 6.46 -0.83
C ASP A 81 17.17 7.16 -2.08
N TYR A 82 16.16 8.00 -1.89
CA TYR A 82 15.60 8.86 -2.90
C TYR A 82 15.17 10.19 -2.28
N PRO A 83 15.05 11.28 -3.07
CA PRO A 83 14.54 12.55 -2.56
C PRO A 83 13.12 12.37 -2.01
N VAL A 84 12.92 12.80 -0.77
CA VAL A 84 11.60 12.90 -0.15
C VAL A 84 11.28 14.37 -0.01
N ALA A 85 10.14 14.79 -0.56
CA ALA A 85 9.69 16.16 -0.39
C ALA A 85 9.08 16.36 1.01
N ALA A 86 9.21 17.58 1.55
CA ALA A 86 8.60 17.93 2.84
C ALA A 86 7.05 17.94 2.79
N CYS A 87 6.46 17.97 1.59
CA CYS A 87 5.02 17.80 1.42
C CYS A 87 4.58 16.37 1.74
N HIS A 88 3.33 16.23 2.17
CA HIS A 88 2.64 14.95 2.22
C HIS A 88 1.19 15.18 1.79
N ILE A 89 0.87 14.78 0.57
CA ILE A 89 -0.47 14.89 -0.04
C ILE A 89 -0.90 13.45 -0.35
N PRO A 90 -1.32 12.67 0.65
CA PRO A 90 -1.52 11.24 0.47
C PRO A 90 -2.82 10.98 -0.30
N HIS A 91 -2.74 10.11 -1.31
CA HIS A 91 -3.91 9.62 -2.07
C HIS A 91 -4.00 8.10 -2.09
N ASN A 92 -3.10 7.42 -1.39
CA ASN A 92 -2.95 5.98 -1.47
C ASN A 92 -2.72 5.39 -0.09
N ALA A 93 -3.38 4.28 0.21
CA ALA A 93 -3.14 3.57 1.45
C ALA A 93 -3.31 2.05 1.29
N PHE A 94 -2.60 1.32 2.13
CA PHE A 94 -2.92 -0.06 2.47
C PHE A 94 -3.41 -0.11 3.90
N VAL A 95 -4.51 -0.82 4.14
CA VAL A 95 -5.04 -1.06 5.49
C VAL A 95 -5.05 -2.56 5.76
N PHE A 96 -4.52 -2.93 6.93
CA PHE A 96 -4.45 -4.30 7.42
C PHE A 96 -5.67 -4.54 8.30
N TYR A 97 -6.37 -5.66 8.08
CA TYR A 97 -7.58 -6.00 8.82
C TYR A 97 -7.42 -7.33 9.55
N ASP A 98 -7.91 -7.42 10.78
CA ASP A 98 -8.02 -8.70 11.50
C ASP A 98 -9.11 -9.61 10.94
N ALA A 99 -9.30 -10.79 11.53
CA ALA A 99 -10.33 -11.75 11.10
C ALA A 99 -11.77 -11.23 11.27
N GLY A 100 -11.97 -10.22 12.13
CA GLY A 100 -13.25 -9.54 12.34
C GLY A 100 -13.45 -8.32 11.43
N LYS A 101 -12.58 -8.10 10.43
CA LYS A 101 -12.59 -6.92 9.54
C LYS A 101 -12.37 -5.60 10.27
N LYS A 102 -11.74 -5.63 11.45
CA LYS A 102 -11.30 -4.41 12.14
C LYS A 102 -9.93 -3.99 11.61
N PRO A 103 -9.71 -2.71 11.25
CA PRO A 103 -8.39 -2.24 10.87
C PRO A 103 -7.42 -2.32 12.06
N VAL A 104 -6.17 -2.72 11.81
CA VAL A 104 -5.14 -2.92 12.84
C VAL A 104 -3.80 -2.24 12.54
N ALA A 105 -3.53 -1.89 11.28
CA ALA A 105 -2.35 -1.14 10.86
C ALA A 105 -2.61 -0.49 9.49
N PHE A 106 -1.80 0.51 9.11
CA PHE A 106 -1.83 1.07 7.77
C PHE A 106 -0.43 1.47 7.25
N VAL A 107 -0.36 1.58 5.92
CA VAL A 107 0.71 2.24 5.18
C VAL A 107 0.06 3.28 4.28
N GLU A 108 0.30 4.55 4.52
CA GLU A 108 -0.20 5.67 3.73
C GLU A 108 0.94 6.24 2.90
N ILE A 109 0.70 6.48 1.61
CA ILE A 109 1.73 6.85 0.63
C ILE A 109 1.29 8.09 -0.15
N CYS A 110 2.22 9.00 -0.35
CA CYS A 110 2.16 10.04 -1.36
C CYS A 110 3.20 9.73 -2.45
N PHE A 111 2.76 9.20 -3.60
CA PHE A 111 3.68 8.86 -4.69
C PHE A 111 4.40 10.09 -5.28
N GLY A 112 3.73 11.24 -5.34
CA GLY A 112 4.33 12.48 -5.86
C GLY A 112 5.40 13.09 -4.94
N CYS A 113 5.20 13.04 -3.62
CA CYS A 113 6.19 13.54 -2.66
C CYS A 113 7.22 12.46 -2.26
N SER A 114 7.04 11.21 -2.70
CA SER A 114 7.78 10.02 -2.23
C SER A 114 7.74 9.83 -0.70
N ASN A 115 6.74 10.41 -0.04
CA ASN A 115 6.61 10.47 1.42
C ASN A 115 5.54 9.49 1.90
N HIS A 116 5.61 9.09 3.17
CA HIS A 116 4.74 8.06 3.72
C HIS A 116 4.48 8.24 5.21
N ARG A 117 3.41 7.58 5.69
CA ARG A 117 3.08 7.45 7.10
C ARG A 117 2.68 6.01 7.39
N ILE A 118 3.30 5.41 8.39
CA ILE A 118 3.12 4.00 8.75
C ILE A 118 2.87 3.91 10.25
N THR A 119 1.93 3.05 10.66
CA THR A 119 1.61 2.86 12.10
C THR A 119 2.48 1.84 12.80
N ALA A 120 3.11 0.94 12.04
CA ALA A 120 3.84 -0.20 12.56
C ALA A 120 5.33 0.11 12.71
N ASP A 121 5.89 -0.21 13.87
CA ASP A 121 7.34 -0.15 14.10
C ASP A 121 8.10 -1.11 13.19
N GLY A 122 9.39 -0.85 13.00
CA GLY A 122 10.27 -1.69 12.18
C GLY A 122 10.06 -1.53 10.67
N SER A 123 9.30 -0.52 10.24
CA SER A 123 9.27 -0.11 8.83
C SER A 123 10.63 0.44 8.40
N ALA A 124 10.93 0.30 7.10
CA ALA A 124 12.10 0.92 6.50
C ALA A 124 11.96 2.46 6.50
N GLU A 125 13.09 3.17 6.56
CA GLU A 125 13.13 4.63 6.42
C GLU A 125 12.72 5.08 5.01
N ASN A 126 13.12 4.32 3.99
CA ASN A 126 12.73 4.49 2.60
C ASN A 126 12.01 3.21 2.14
N LEU A 127 10.97 3.34 1.34
CA LEU A 127 10.15 2.23 0.83
C LEU A 127 10.54 1.87 -0.61
N ASP A 128 10.31 0.63 -1.03
CA ASP A 128 10.31 0.30 -2.47
C ASP A 128 9.01 0.80 -3.12
N LEU A 129 8.99 2.09 -3.46
CA LEU A 129 7.82 2.73 -4.06
C LEU A 129 7.45 2.13 -5.43
N VAL A 130 8.41 1.56 -6.17
CA VAL A 130 8.11 0.89 -7.46
C VAL A 130 7.41 -0.45 -7.23
N ALA A 131 7.83 -1.22 -6.22
CA ALA A 131 7.12 -2.44 -5.83
C ALA A 131 5.70 -2.13 -5.33
N ILE A 132 5.54 -1.09 -4.52
CA ILE A 132 4.22 -0.62 -4.06
C ILE A 132 3.35 -0.17 -5.25
N ALA A 133 3.90 0.61 -6.18
CA ALA A 133 3.20 1.06 -7.38
C ALA A 133 2.67 -0.09 -8.25
N LYS A 134 3.44 -1.17 -8.40
CA LYS A 134 3.00 -2.37 -9.13
C LYS A 134 1.73 -2.98 -8.55
N ILE A 135 1.55 -2.90 -7.23
CA ILE A 135 0.35 -3.42 -6.57
C ILE A 135 -0.88 -2.58 -6.94
N PHE A 136 -0.76 -1.24 -6.89
CA PHE A 136 -1.83 -0.34 -7.33
C PHE A 136 -2.19 -0.52 -8.81
N ASP A 137 -1.19 -0.63 -9.69
CA ASP A 137 -1.38 -0.84 -11.13
C ASP A 137 -2.07 -2.16 -11.46
N ALA A 138 -1.72 -3.23 -10.74
CA ALA A 138 -2.35 -4.54 -10.88
C ALA A 138 -3.86 -4.48 -10.56
N HIS A 139 -4.24 -3.65 -9.60
CA HIS A 139 -5.64 -3.41 -9.21
C HIS A 139 -6.32 -2.28 -9.99
N LYS A 140 -5.62 -1.69 -10.97
CA LYS A 140 -6.11 -0.53 -11.76
C LYS A 140 -6.52 0.66 -10.91
N LEU A 141 -5.83 0.85 -9.80
CA LEU A 141 -5.98 2.00 -8.91
C LEU A 141 -4.96 3.09 -9.29
N PRO A 142 -5.35 4.38 -9.25
CA PRO A 142 -4.42 5.48 -9.49
C PRO A 142 -3.44 5.65 -8.33
N MET A 143 -2.35 6.36 -8.58
CA MET A 143 -1.28 6.65 -7.62
C MET A 143 -1.12 8.16 -7.47
N GLY A 144 -2.16 8.82 -6.95
CA GLY A 144 -2.31 10.28 -7.04
C GLY A 144 -2.44 10.74 -8.49
N GLU A 145 -1.61 11.69 -8.91
CA GLU A 145 -1.58 12.21 -10.29
C GLU A 145 -1.17 11.17 -11.35
N TYR A 146 -0.52 10.06 -10.95
CA TYR A 146 -0.06 9.03 -11.88
C TYR A 146 -1.16 7.99 -12.15
N ARG A 147 -1.53 7.87 -13.42
CA ARG A 147 -2.60 6.96 -13.87
C ARG A 147 -2.18 5.49 -13.91
N ASP A 148 -0.90 5.19 -14.07
CA ASP A 148 -0.36 3.85 -14.21
C ASP A 148 1.11 3.77 -13.76
N LEU A 149 1.63 2.53 -13.68
CA LEU A 149 3.00 2.24 -13.28
C LEU A 149 4.04 2.90 -14.20
N VAL A 150 3.75 3.01 -15.50
CA VAL A 150 4.71 3.56 -16.47
C VAL A 150 4.93 5.04 -16.19
N ALA A 151 3.85 5.80 -15.99
CA ALA A 151 3.89 7.21 -15.65
C ALA A 151 4.63 7.45 -14.32
N PHE A 152 4.28 6.71 -13.26
CA PHE A 152 4.94 6.84 -11.96
C PHE A 152 6.44 6.49 -12.05
N LYS A 153 6.79 5.35 -12.66
CA LYS A 153 8.19 4.92 -12.73
C LYS A 153 9.05 5.94 -13.48
N LYS A 154 8.54 6.50 -14.58
CA LYS A 154 9.25 7.54 -15.32
C LYS A 154 9.57 8.73 -14.41
N HIS A 155 8.57 9.23 -13.67
CA HIS A 155 8.76 10.33 -12.74
C HIS A 155 9.79 9.99 -11.64
N PHE A 156 9.67 8.81 -11.04
CA PHE A 156 10.56 8.38 -9.97
C PHE A 156 12.02 8.19 -10.45
N ASP A 157 12.22 7.64 -11.64
CA ASP A 157 13.55 7.53 -12.26
C ASP A 157 14.17 8.92 -12.51
N ASP A 158 13.37 9.88 -12.99
CA ASP A 158 13.80 11.27 -13.23
C ASP A 158 14.22 11.94 -11.90
N LEU A 159 13.46 11.76 -10.82
CA LEU A 159 13.81 12.25 -9.48
C LEU A 159 15.15 11.69 -8.99
N GLN A 160 15.36 10.37 -9.12
CA GLN A 160 16.61 9.75 -8.71
C GLN A 160 17.80 10.25 -9.51
N LYS A 161 17.61 10.50 -10.82
CA LYS A 161 18.66 11.06 -11.67
C LYS A 161 19.04 12.46 -11.20
N MET A 162 18.06 13.34 -10.99
CA MET A 162 18.29 14.70 -10.50
C MET A 162 19.03 14.71 -9.14
N ALA A 163 18.67 13.78 -8.25
CA ALA A 163 19.33 13.64 -6.95
C ALA A 163 20.82 13.29 -7.07
N LYS A 164 21.14 12.35 -7.97
CA LYS A 164 22.52 11.92 -8.23
C LYS A 164 23.35 13.04 -8.85
N GLU A 165 22.78 13.79 -9.78
CA GLU A 165 23.45 14.94 -10.40
C GLU A 165 23.76 16.01 -9.34
N ALA A 166 22.77 16.39 -8.52
CA ALA A 166 22.96 17.37 -7.44
C ALA A 166 23.95 16.94 -6.35
N ALA A 167 24.18 15.63 -6.18
CA ALA A 167 25.17 15.10 -5.23
C ALA A 167 26.61 15.17 -5.77
N ASN A 168 26.80 15.14 -7.09
CA ASN A 168 28.13 15.19 -7.72
C ASN A 168 28.67 16.62 -7.87
N ASP A 169 27.80 17.63 -7.78
CA ASP A 169 28.16 19.04 -7.86
C ASP A 169 28.62 19.65 -6.52
N LYS A 170 28.71 18.84 -5.45
CA LYS A 170 29.15 19.23 -4.10
C LYS A 170 30.54 18.70 -3.78
#